data_AF-A0A147JZC2-F1
#
_entry.id   AF-A0A147JZC2-F1
#
_cell.length_a   1.000
_cell.length_b   1.000
_cell.length_c   1.000
_cell.angle_alpha   90.00
_cell.angle_beta   90.00
_cell.angle_gamma   90.00
#
_symmetry.space_group_name_H-M   'P 1'
#
loop_
_entity.id
_entity.type
_entity.pdbx_description
1 polymer ?
#
loop_
_entity_poly.entity_id
_entity_poly.type
_entity_poly.pdbx_seq_one_letter_code
_entity_poly.pdbx_strand_id
1 'polypeptide(L)'
;MARRSKGYRSKTRGKLTKHVRERGLSPVSKVIQNFTEGTKVAIIIDPSVVKGQPHPRYHGRIGIVREKRGRAYLVEVKDGGNIKKLISGPEHLKKVEA
;
A
#
# COMPACT_ATOMS: atom_id res chain seq x y z
N MET A 1 -10.39 29.03 -13.47
CA MET A 1 -10.44 27.60 -13.08
C MET A 1 -10.52 27.49 -11.56
N ALA A 2 -11.48 26.74 -11.02
CA ALA A 2 -11.65 26.58 -9.58
C ALA A 2 -10.51 25.75 -8.94
N ARG A 3 -10.06 26.14 -7.74
CA ARG A 3 -9.03 25.43 -6.99
C ARG A 3 -9.57 24.07 -6.52
N ARG A 4 -8.88 23.00 -6.90
CA ARG A 4 -9.27 21.62 -6.55
C ARG A 4 -8.95 21.28 -5.09
N SER A 5 -9.76 20.40 -4.49
CA SER A 5 -9.50 19.84 -3.17
C SER A 5 -8.23 18.97 -3.13
N LYS A 6 -7.50 19.04 -2.00
CA LYS A 6 -6.26 18.30 -1.73
C LYS A 6 -6.45 17.16 -0.72
N GLY A 7 -7.67 16.64 -0.59
CA GLY A 7 -7.98 15.56 0.34
C GLY A 7 -7.34 14.23 -0.05
N TYR A 8 -7.42 13.25 0.85
CA TYR A 8 -6.83 11.90 0.73
C TYR A 8 -7.20 11.17 -0.58
N ARG A 9 -8.42 11.39 -1.08
CA ARG A 9 -8.93 10.76 -2.31
C ARG A 9 -8.84 11.65 -3.56
N SER A 10 -8.05 12.73 -3.51
CA SER A 10 -7.86 13.59 -4.67
C SER A 10 -7.05 12.86 -5.76
N LYS A 11 -7.55 12.86 -7.00
CA LYS A 11 -6.94 12.19 -8.18
C LYS A 11 -6.72 10.67 -8.02
N THR A 12 -7.52 9.99 -7.21
CA THR A 12 -7.36 8.55 -6.96
C THR A 12 -8.33 7.65 -7.71
N ARG A 13 -9.26 8.20 -8.52
CA ARG A 13 -10.28 7.41 -9.24
C ARG A 13 -9.66 6.23 -10.00
N GLY A 14 -8.64 6.45 -10.82
CA GLY A 14 -7.97 5.36 -11.53
C GLY A 14 -7.24 4.38 -10.60
N LYS A 15 -6.45 4.90 -9.65
CA LYS A 15 -5.63 4.09 -8.72
C LYS A 15 -6.45 3.20 -7.78
N LEU A 16 -7.65 3.63 -7.42
CA LEU A 16 -8.54 2.94 -6.49
C LEU A 16 -9.68 2.22 -7.19
N THR A 17 -9.63 2.07 -8.52
CA THR A 17 -10.60 1.28 -9.27
C THR A 17 -9.95 -0.04 -9.69
N LYS A 18 -10.59 -1.16 -9.37
CA LYS A 18 -10.20 -2.48 -9.88
C LYS A 18 -10.84 -2.78 -11.22
N HIS A 19 -10.21 -3.67 -11.99
CA HIS A 19 -10.84 -4.25 -13.16
C HIS A 19 -12.11 -5.02 -12.76
N VAL A 20 -13.11 -5.08 -13.65
CA VAL A 20 -14.45 -5.62 -13.33
C VAL A 20 -14.39 -7.04 -12.78
N ARG A 21 -13.51 -7.89 -13.35
CA ARG A 21 -13.31 -9.29 -12.91
C ARG A 21 -12.54 -9.45 -11.59
N GLU A 22 -11.88 -8.40 -11.13
CA GLU A 22 -11.11 -8.39 -9.88
C GLU A 22 -11.88 -7.73 -8.73
N ARG A 23 -13.12 -7.29 -9.00
CA ARG A 23 -14.01 -6.75 -7.98
C ARG A 23 -14.46 -7.86 -7.03
N GLY A 24 -14.67 -7.48 -5.78
CA GLY A 24 -15.02 -8.42 -4.71
C GLY A 24 -13.93 -8.53 -3.66
N LEU A 25 -14.07 -9.53 -2.80
CA LEU A 25 -13.11 -9.80 -1.74
C LEU A 25 -11.79 -10.31 -2.34
N SER A 26 -10.68 -9.75 -1.90
CA SER A 26 -9.38 -10.22 -2.31
C SER A 26 -9.04 -11.58 -1.68
N PRO A 27 -8.16 -12.38 -2.30
CA PRO A 27 -7.79 -13.69 -1.78
C PRO A 27 -7.27 -13.62 -0.34
N VAL A 28 -7.70 -14.56 0.50
CA VAL A 28 -7.33 -14.66 1.91
C VAL A 28 -5.82 -14.82 2.11
N SER A 29 -5.13 -15.39 1.12
CA SER A 29 -3.66 -15.53 1.13
C SER A 29 -2.92 -14.21 1.32
N LYS A 30 -3.46 -13.09 0.81
CA LYS A 30 -2.84 -11.76 0.99
C LYS A 30 -2.92 -11.27 2.44
N VAL A 31 -3.97 -11.65 3.17
CA VAL A 31 -4.20 -11.22 4.55
C VAL A 31 -3.27 -11.95 5.52
N ILE A 32 -3.01 -13.22 5.25
CA ILE A 32 -2.20 -14.11 6.12
C ILE A 32 -0.70 -13.96 5.84
N GLN A 33 -0.33 -13.29 4.75
CA GLN A 33 1.07 -13.16 4.33
C GLN A 33 1.95 -12.52 5.41
N ASN A 34 3.04 -13.20 5.74
CA ASN A 34 4.05 -12.73 6.66
C ASN A 34 5.28 -12.20 5.91
N PHE A 35 5.81 -11.08 6.37
CA PHE A 35 7.04 -10.48 5.85
C PHE A 35 8.08 -10.41 6.95
N THR A 36 9.31 -10.82 6.63
CA THR A 36 10.45 -10.66 7.53
C THR A 36 11.06 -9.27 7.37
N GLU A 37 11.71 -8.79 8.42
CA GLU A 37 12.44 -7.52 8.40
C GLU A 37 13.54 -7.56 7.32
N GLY A 38 13.76 -6.44 6.65
CA GLY A 38 14.68 -6.34 5.50
C GLY A 38 14.07 -6.76 4.16
N THR A 39 12.88 -7.36 4.13
CA THR A 39 12.24 -7.77 2.87
C THR A 39 11.84 -6.56 2.03
N LYS A 40 12.14 -6.60 0.73
CA LYS A 40 11.66 -5.63 -0.26
C LYS A 40 10.20 -5.91 -0.62
N VAL A 41 9.35 -4.91 -0.46
CA VAL A 41 7.91 -5.00 -0.72
C VAL A 41 7.45 -3.85 -1.61
N ALA A 42 6.59 -4.15 -2.56
CA ALA A 42 5.86 -3.16 -3.33
C ALA A 42 4.54 -2.83 -2.62
N ILE A 43 4.25 -1.55 -2.50
CA ILE A 43 2.99 -1.04 -1.93
C ILE A 43 1.96 -0.98 -3.03
N ILE A 44 1.10 -1.99 -3.09
CA ILE A 44 0.00 -2.09 -4.04
C ILE A 44 -1.28 -2.03 -3.24
N ILE A 45 -1.87 -0.84 -3.20
CA ILE A 45 -3.14 -0.62 -2.52
C ILE A 45 -4.21 -1.51 -3.14
N ASP A 46 -4.91 -2.23 -2.27
CA ASP A 46 -6.07 -3.03 -2.61
C ASP A 46 -7.34 -2.21 -2.28
N PRO A 47 -8.10 -1.76 -3.28
CA PRO A 47 -9.27 -0.92 -3.03
C PRO A 47 -10.43 -1.62 -2.32
N SER A 48 -10.46 -2.97 -2.31
CA SER A 48 -11.51 -3.72 -1.62
C SER A 48 -11.35 -3.70 -0.10
N VAL A 49 -10.13 -3.42 0.39
CA VAL A 49 -9.81 -3.36 1.82
C VAL A 49 -9.44 -1.93 2.18
N VAL A 50 -10.29 -1.27 2.96
CA VAL A 50 -10.07 0.12 3.39
C VAL A 50 -9.17 0.19 4.63
N LYS A 51 -9.25 -0.84 5.50
CA LYS A 51 -8.47 -0.91 6.74
C LYS A 51 -6.99 -1.17 6.42
N GLY A 52 -6.10 -0.49 7.14
CA GLY A 52 -4.65 -0.65 6.94
C GLY A 52 -4.11 -0.01 5.66
N GLN A 53 -4.95 0.74 4.92
CA GLN A 53 -4.58 1.35 3.64
C GLN A 53 -3.60 2.51 3.82
N PRO A 54 -2.46 2.50 3.11
CA PRO A 54 -1.53 3.62 3.11
C PRO A 54 -1.98 4.75 2.17
N HIS A 55 -1.38 5.94 2.34
CA HIS A 55 -1.70 7.10 1.50
C HIS A 55 -1.52 6.78 -0.01
N PRO A 56 -2.52 7.05 -0.89
CA PRO A 56 -2.48 6.75 -2.33
C PRO A 56 -1.31 7.34 -3.14
N ARG A 57 -0.56 8.24 -2.52
CA ARG A 57 0.70 8.80 -3.06
C ARG A 57 1.78 7.73 -3.18
N TYR A 58 1.82 6.76 -2.25
CA TYR A 58 2.84 5.72 -2.20
C TYR A 58 2.46 4.45 -2.96
N HIS A 59 1.29 4.42 -3.61
CA HIS A 59 0.91 3.33 -4.49
C HIS A 59 1.94 3.14 -5.61
N GLY A 60 2.40 1.91 -5.79
CA GLY A 60 3.42 1.53 -6.78
C GLY A 60 4.87 1.79 -6.35
N ARG A 61 5.10 2.26 -5.11
CA ARG A 61 6.46 2.41 -4.58
C ARG A 61 6.96 1.11 -3.97
N ILE A 62 8.27 0.91 -4.05
CA ILE A 62 8.98 -0.17 -3.39
C ILE A 62 9.57 0.37 -2.11
N GLY A 63 9.46 -0.40 -1.04
CA GLY A 63 10.03 -0.11 0.26
C GLY A 63 10.62 -1.33 0.93
N ILE A 64 11.20 -1.13 2.10
CA ILE A 64 11.81 -2.17 2.93
C ILE A 64 11.02 -2.29 4.22
N VAL A 65 10.66 -3.51 4.59
CA VAL A 65 10.00 -3.78 5.88
C VAL A 65 11.02 -3.60 7.00
N ARG A 66 10.69 -2.76 7.99
CA ARG A 66 11.56 -2.52 9.16
C ARG A 66 11.14 -3.31 10.39
N GLU A 67 9.85 -3.24 10.71
CA GLU A 67 9.29 -3.88 11.90
C GLU A 67 7.82 -4.26 11.65
N LYS A 68 7.31 -5.17 12.47
CA LYS A 68 5.89 -5.48 12.54
C LYS A 68 5.25 -4.72 13.71
N ARG A 69 4.17 -3.98 13.45
CA ARG A 69 3.41 -3.25 14.46
C ARG A 69 1.99 -3.80 14.55
N GLY A 70 1.77 -4.69 15.51
CA GLY A 70 0.53 -5.45 15.64
C GLY A 70 0.29 -6.34 14.41
N ARG A 71 -0.80 -6.08 13.68
CA ARG A 71 -1.13 -6.80 12.44
C ARG A 71 -0.57 -6.13 11.17
N ALA A 72 -0.07 -4.89 11.29
CA ALA A 72 0.47 -4.12 10.17
C ALA A 72 2.00 -4.14 10.17
N TYR A 73 2.60 -3.68 9.09
CA TYR A 73 4.05 -3.55 8.92
C TYR A 73 4.44 -2.09 8.77
N LEU A 74 5.59 -1.75 9.35
CA LEU A 74 6.27 -0.48 9.10
C LEU A 74 7.18 -0.65 7.88
N VAL A 75 6.88 0.06 6.81
CA VAL A 75 7.62 0.04 5.56
C VAL A 75 8.31 1.37 5.36
N GLU A 76 9.61 1.33 5.12
CA GLU A 76 10.37 2.51 4.72
C GLU A 76 10.37 2.66 3.21
N VAL A 77 9.95 3.84 2.75
CA VAL A 77 9.88 4.20 1.33
C VAL A 77 10.72 5.45 1.10
N LYS A 78 11.52 5.43 0.04
CA LYS A 78 12.24 6.61 -0.44
C LYS A 78 11.32 7.45 -1.32
N ASP A 79 11.02 8.67 -0.89
CA ASP A 79 10.23 9.65 -1.65
C ASP A 79 11.13 10.83 -2.01
N GLY A 80 11.79 10.75 -3.17
CA GLY A 80 12.83 11.68 -3.56
C GLY A 80 14.08 11.52 -2.70
N GLY A 81 14.47 12.59 -1.99
CA GLY A 81 15.61 12.59 -1.06
C GLY A 81 15.28 12.09 0.35
N ASN A 82 14.00 12.00 0.71
CA ASN A 82 13.60 11.73 2.10
C ASN A 82 13.12 10.29 2.28
N ILE A 83 13.52 9.69 3.39
CA ILE A 83 13.03 8.38 3.84
C ILE A 83 11.77 8.61 4.67
N LYS A 84 10.68 7.94 4.29
CA LYS A 84 9.41 8.02 4.99
C LYS A 84 9.01 6.66 5.51
N LYS A 85 8.51 6.64 6.74
CA LYS A 85 7.96 5.45 7.38
C LYS A 85 6.46 5.43 7.15
N LEU A 86 5.95 4.29 6.68
CA LEU A 86 4.56 4.08 6.35
C LEU A 86 4.05 2.84 7.05
N ILE A 87 2.85 2.92 7.62
CA ILE A 87 2.18 1.75 8.20
C ILE A 87 1.22 1.20 7.15
N SER A 88 1.35 -0.08 6.84
CA SER A 88 0.48 -0.75 5.88
C SER A 88 0.10 -2.15 6.36
N GLY A 89 -1.15 -2.53 6.14
CA GLY A 89 -1.58 -3.91 6.28
C GLY A 89 -0.92 -4.83 5.24
N PRO A 90 -0.80 -6.14 5.52
CA PRO A 90 -0.25 -7.11 4.56
C PRO A 90 -1.04 -7.17 3.26
N GLU A 91 -2.33 -6.82 3.28
CA GLU A 91 -3.22 -6.84 2.11
C GLU A 91 -2.76 -5.90 0.99
N HIS A 92 -1.99 -4.88 1.36
CA HIS A 92 -1.50 -3.85 0.44
C HIS A 92 -0.01 -3.99 0.13
N LEU A 93 0.62 -5.07 0.58
CA LEU A 93 2.03 -5.35 0.35
C LEU A 93 2.16 -6.55 -0.58
N LYS A 94 3.08 -6.43 -1.53
CA LYS A 94 3.46 -7.54 -2.41
C LYS A 94 4.97 -7.74 -2.29
N LYS A 95 5.42 -8.96 -2.02
CA LYS A 95 6.84 -9.30 -2.03
C LYS A 95 7.41 -9.03 -3.43
N VAL A 96 8.54 -8.34 -3.50
CA VAL A 96 9.30 -8.19 -4.75
C VAL A 96 10.48 -9.13 -4.64
N GLU A 97 10.51 -10.15 -5.50
CA GLU A 97 11.71 -10.99 -5.65
C GLU A 97 12.73 -10.23 -6.51
N ALA A 98 14.01 -10.48 -6.22
CA ALA A 98 15.13 -9.86 -6.92
C ALA A 98 15.36 -10.54 -8.27
#